data_AF-A0A9D8DYA3-F1
#
_entry.id   AF-A0A9D8DYA3-F1
#
_cell.length_a   1.000
_cell.length_b   1.000
_cell.length_c   1.000
_cell.angle_alpha   90.00
_cell.angle_beta   90.00
_cell.angle_gamma   90.00
#
_symmetry.space_group_name_H-M   'P 1'
#
loop_
_entity.id
_entity.type
_entity.pdbx_description
1 polymer ?
#
loop_
_entity_poly.entity_id
_entity_poly.type
_entity_poly.pdbx_seq_one_letter_code
_entity_poly.pdbx_strand_id
1 'polypeptide(L)' 'MIKAMLALLVIFLIATFPATWLLMLFLGNVGVDLSYWGTLPLGILVSALIGAAASQSEY' A
#
# COMPACT_ATOMS: atom_id res chain seq x y z
N MET A 1 -12.02 19.05 12.04
CA MET A 1 -10.73 19.02 11.31
C MET A 1 -9.89 17.81 11.71
N ILE A 2 -9.31 17.73 12.91
CA ILE A 2 -8.44 16.60 13.34
C ILE A 2 -9.13 15.23 13.23
N LYS A 3 -10.40 15.12 13.65
CA LYS A 3 -11.17 13.86 13.53
C LYS A 3 -11.29 13.34 12.10
N ALA A 4 -11.47 14.25 11.13
CA ALA A 4 -11.56 13.89 9.72
C ALA A 4 -10.21 13.43 9.16
N MET A 5 -9.11 14.09 9.56
CA MET A 5 -7.76 13.67 9.18
C MET A 5 -7.40 12.29 9.74
N LEU A 6 -7.75 12.01 11.00
CA LEU A 6 -7.56 10.69 11.59
C LEU A 6 -8.38 9.62 10.89
N ALA A 7 -9.63 9.91 10.53
CA ALA A 7 -10.47 9.00 9.77
C ALA A 7 -9.86 8.69 8.39
N LEU A 8 -9.40 9.72 7.66
CA LEU A 8 -8.75 9.53 6.37
C LEU A 8 -7.44 8.74 6.48
N LEU A 9 -6.65 8.97 7.53
CA LEU A 9 -5.44 8.20 7.79
C LEU A 9 -5.76 6.71 7.96
N VAL A 10 -6.78 6.38 8.76
CA VAL A 10 -7.19 4.98 8.98
C VAL A 10 -7.68 4.35 7.67
N ILE A 11 -8.53 5.06 6.91
CA ILE A 11 -9.02 4.59 5.61
C ILE A 11 -7.84 4.35 4.65
N PHE A 12 -6.89 5.27 4.60
CA PHE A 12 -5.71 5.16 3.75
C PHE A 12 -4.84 3.95 4.09
N LEU A 13 -4.60 3.71 5.39
CA LEU A 13 -3.85 2.54 5.85
C LEU A 13 -4.57 1.23 5.49
N ILE A 14 -5.89 1.17 5.65
CA ILE A 14 -6.69 -0.01 5.27
C ILE A 14 -6.66 -0.21 3.76
N ALA A 15 -6.85 0.84 2.96
CA ALA A 15 -6.87 0.76 1.51
C ALA A 15 -5.52 0.30 0.92
N THR A 16 -4.41 0.74 1.50
CA THR A 16 -3.05 0.37 1.07
C THR A 16 -2.52 -0.90 1.73
N PHE A 17 -3.23 -1.46 2.70
CA PHE A 17 -2.82 -2.66 3.45
C PHE A 17 -2.55 -3.87 2.55
N PRO A 18 -3.43 -4.25 1.60
CA PRO A 18 -3.22 -5.46 0.79
C PRO A 18 -1.94 -5.40 -0.04
N ALA A 19 -1.70 -4.26 -0.71
CA ALA A 19 -0.50 -4.06 -1.51
C ALA A 19 0.76 -4.05 -0.66
N THR A 20 0.73 -3.37 0.50
CA THR A 20 1.87 -3.32 1.44
C THR A 20 2.21 -4.70 1.99
N TRP A 21 1.20 -5.50 2.35
CA TRP A 21 1.41 -6.84 2.88
C TRP A 21 1.96 -7.80 1.83
N LEU A 22 1.40 -7.80 0.62
CA LEU A 22 1.90 -8.62 -0.49
C LEU A 22 3.34 -8.24 -0.87
N LEU A 23 3.66 -6.95 -0.89
CA LEU A 23 5.01 -6.46 -1.13
C LEU A 23 5.97 -6.93 -0.04
N MET A 24 5.56 -6.90 1.24
CA MET A 24 6.38 -7.34 2.36
C MET A 24 6.71 -8.84 2.25
N LEU A 25 5.71 -9.66 1.89
CA LEU A 25 5.91 -11.10 1.65
C LEU A 25 6.83 -11.36 0.46
N PHE A 26 6.65 -10.62 -0.64
CA PHE A 26 7.53 -10.72 -1.80
C PHE A 26 8.97 -10.41 -1.41
N LEU A 27 9.21 -9.28 -0.73
CA LEU A 27 10.54 -8.86 -0.31
C LEU A 27 11.19 -9.87 0.65
N GLY A 28 10.42 -10.43 1.60
CA GLY A 28 10.90 -11.51 2.47
C GLY A 28 11.34 -12.74 1.69
N ASN A 29 10.61 -13.11 0.62
CA ASN A 29 11.01 -14.21 -0.26
C ASN A 29 12.29 -13.96 -1.06
N VAL A 30 12.74 -12.70 -1.22
CA VAL A 30 14.01 -12.34 -1.88
C VAL A 30 15.12 -12.04 -0.88
N GLY A 31 14.92 -12.36 0.41
CA GLY A 31 15.89 -12.13 1.49
C GLY A 31 15.94 -10.70 2.00
N VAL A 32 14.91 -9.89 1.72
CA VAL A 32 14.77 -8.50 2.20
C VAL A 32 13.66 -8.47 3.24
N ASP A 33 14.01 -8.78 4.48
CA ASP A 33 13.08 -8.81 5.61
C ASP A 33 12.83 -7.40 6.17
N LEU A 34 11.78 -6.75 5.65
CA LEU A 34 11.30 -5.47 6.15
C LEU A 34 10.06 -5.64 7.02
N SER A 35 9.93 -4.79 8.04
CA SER A 35 8.69 -4.67 8.80
C SER A 35 7.62 -3.96 7.97
N TYR A 36 6.35 -4.12 8.35
CA TYR A 36 5.23 -3.41 7.72
C TYR A 36 5.47 -1.91 7.57
N TRP A 37 5.98 -1.25 8.63
CA TRP A 37 6.29 0.18 8.60
C TRP A 37 7.45 0.54 7.66
N GLY A 38 8.41 -0.37 7.47
CA GLY A 38 9.48 -0.22 6.49
C GLY A 38 9.00 -0.41 5.04
N THR A 39 8.02 -1.29 4.82
CA THR A 39 7.45 -1.56 3.49
C THR A 39 6.38 -0.56 3.07
N LEU A 40 5.69 0.08 4.03
CA LEU A 40 4.56 0.98 3.79
C LEU A 40 4.81 2.09 2.76
N PRO A 41 5.96 2.80 2.75
CA PRO A 41 6.21 3.83 1.73
C PRO A 41 6.16 3.27 0.29
N LEU A 42 6.76 2.11 0.05
CA LEU A 42 6.70 1.44 -1.26
C LEU A 42 5.31 0.84 -1.52
N GLY A 43 4.65 0.30 -0.49
CA GLY A 43 3.29 -0.23 -0.61
C GLY A 43 2.27 0.82 -1.07
N ILE A 44 2.43 2.07 -0.63
CA ILE A 44 1.63 3.21 -1.11
C ILE A 44 1.87 3.45 -2.61
N LEU A 45 3.13 3.47 -3.05
CA LEU A 45 3.46 3.65 -4.46
C LEU A 45 2.91 2.51 -5.32
N VAL A 46 3.04 1.26 -4.87
CA VAL A 46 2.47 0.09 -5.54
C VAL A 46 0.96 0.19 -5.64
N SER A 47 0.28 0.60 -4.57
CA SER A 47 -1.18 0.82 -4.58
C SER A 47 -1.60 1.85 -5.64
N ALA A 48 -0.87 2.97 -5.71
CA ALA A 48 -1.13 4.00 -6.71
C ALA A 48 -0.90 3.51 -8.14
N LEU A 49 0.18 2.74 -8.37
CA LEU A 49 0.49 2.14 -9.68
C LEU A 49 -0.56 1.13 -10.11
N ILE A 50 -1.04 0.28 -9.20
CA ILE A 50 -2.13 -0.68 -9.48
C ILE A 50 -3.41 0.07 -9.85
N GLY A 51 -3.78 1.11 -9.09
CA GLY A 51 -4.94 1.94 -9.41
C GLY A 51 -4.82 2.64 -10.77
N ALA A 52 -3.64 3.19 -11.08
CA ALA A 52 -3.37 3.81 -12.37
C ALA A 52 -3.46 2.79 -13.53
N ALA A 53 -2.88 1.61 -13.39
CA ALA A 53 -2.95 0.56 -14.41
C ALA A 53 -4.38 0.04 -14.61
N ALA A 54 -5.13 -0.16 -13.52
CA ALA A 54 -6.54 -0.57 -13.59
C ALA A 54 -7.42 0.48 -14.27
N SER A 55 -7.12 1.78 -14.11
CA SER A 55 -7.87 2.84 -14.79
C SER A 55 -7.71 2.85 -16.32
N GLN A 56 -6.71 2.14 -16.87
CA GLN A 56 -6.50 1.99 -18.31
C GLN A 56 -7.03 0.68 -18.88
N SER A 57 -7.54 -0.24 -18.05
CA SER A 57 -7.97 -1.56 -18.51
C SER A 57 -9.40 -1.61 -19.07
N GLU A 58 -9.97 -0.46 -19.46
CA GLU A 58 -11.23 -0.39 -20.22
C GLU A 58 -10.94 -0.74 -21.70
N TYR A 59 -10.84 -2.03 -21.99
CA TYR A 59 -10.87 -2.63 -23.32
C TYR A 59 -11.87 -3.78 -23.37
#